data_AF-A0AAJ1B7M0-F1
#
_entry.id   AF-A0AAJ1B7M0-F1
#
_cell.length_a   1.000
_cell.length_b   1.000
_cell.length_c   1.000
_cell.angle_alpha   90.00
_cell.angle_beta   90.00
_cell.angle_gamma   90.00
#
_symmetry.space_group_name_H-M   'P 1'
#
loop_
_entity.id
_entity.type
_entity.pdbx_description
1 polymer ?
#
loop_
_entity_poly.entity_id
_entity_poly.type
_entity_poly.pdbx_seq_one_letter_code
_entity_poly.pdbx_strand_id
1 'polypeptide(L)'
;MRFDWKPESKERYFQKAEAAVKAAGFDDILRVDRDQFSIIKGMVKVHFKPISRDGKTRRWWEAKRTIENMHEVPPAKDQFGRKHKSIFIHTYMILEMEEQDK
;
A
#
# COMPACT_ATOMS: atom_id res chain seq x y z
N MET A 1 20.72 -5.73 -6.81
CA MET A 1 19.99 -5.11 -5.68
C MET A 1 19.96 -6.09 -4.53
N ARG A 2 20.61 -5.75 -3.43
CA ARG A 2 20.68 -6.58 -2.23
C ARG A 2 20.11 -5.75 -1.07
N PHE A 3 18.80 -5.82 -0.90
CA PHE A 3 18.13 -5.15 0.21
C PHE A 3 18.40 -5.87 1.53
N ASP A 4 18.61 -5.12 2.61
CA ASP A 4 18.75 -5.69 3.95
C ASP A 4 17.37 -6.07 4.50
N TRP A 5 17.07 -7.37 4.53
CA TRP A 5 15.76 -7.90 4.96
C TRP A 5 15.53 -7.88 6.47
N LYS A 6 16.42 -7.25 7.24
CA LYS A 6 16.24 -7.02 8.67
C LYS A 6 14.94 -6.26 8.97
N PRO A 7 14.30 -6.55 10.11
CA PRO A 7 13.08 -5.87 10.51
C PRO A 7 13.27 -4.36 10.66
N GLU A 8 14.44 -3.93 11.15
CA GLU A 8 14.78 -2.51 11.34
C GLU A 8 14.77 -1.71 10.03
N SER A 9 15.29 -2.28 8.94
CA SER A 9 15.30 -1.63 7.62
C SER A 9 13.89 -1.47 7.06
N LYS A 10 13.04 -2.49 7.22
CA LYS A 10 11.62 -2.43 6.79
C LYS A 10 10.81 -1.44 7.60
N GLU A 11 11.08 -1.35 8.90
CA GLU A 11 10.32 -0.51 9.83
C GLU A 11 10.36 0.97 9.46
N ARG A 12 11.48 1.46 8.93
CA ARG A 12 11.60 2.85 8.41
C ARG A 12 10.57 3.14 7.31
N TYR A 13 10.43 2.22 6.36
CA TYR A 13 9.45 2.36 5.27
C TYR A 13 8.01 2.26 5.78
N PHE A 14 7.75 1.39 6.76
CA PHE A 14 6.44 1.31 7.41
C PHE A 14 6.10 2.61 8.14
N GLN A 15 7.02 3.17 8.92
CA GLN A 15 6.82 4.44 9.62
C GLN A 15 6.60 5.60 8.65
N LYS A 16 7.32 5.63 7.53
CA LYS A 16 7.12 6.65 6.47
C LYS A 16 5.72 6.55 5.85
N ALA A 17 5.26 5.33 5.58
CA ALA A 17 3.91 5.09 5.08
C ALA A 17 2.83 5.46 6.13
N GLU A 18 3.01 5.05 7.40
CA GLU A 18 2.10 5.41 8.50
C GLU A 18 2.05 6.93 8.69
N ALA A 19 3.18 7.62 8.66
CA ALA A 19 3.26 9.06 8.77
C ALA A 19 2.56 9.78 7.62
N ALA A 20 2.73 9.31 6.37
CA ALA A 20 2.03 9.87 5.21
C ALA A 20 0.50 9.71 5.32
N VAL A 21 0.04 8.54 5.75
CA VAL A 21 -1.40 8.29 5.97
C VAL A 21 -1.96 9.15 7.11
N LYS A 22 -1.22 9.27 8.22
CA LYS A 22 -1.62 10.08 9.37
C LYS A 22 -1.65 11.57 9.03
N ALA A 23 -0.65 12.06 8.30
CA ALA A 23 -0.60 13.45 7.83
C ALA A 23 -1.77 13.78 6.89
N ALA A 24 -2.21 12.80 6.09
CA ALA A 24 -3.36 12.93 5.21
C ALA A 24 -4.72 12.72 5.94
N GLY A 25 -4.72 12.26 7.20
CA GLY A 25 -5.92 12.06 8.01
C GLY A 25 -6.77 10.84 7.61
N PHE A 26 -6.11 9.78 7.12
CA PHE A 26 -6.77 8.52 6.72
C PHE A 26 -6.35 7.32 7.57
N ASP A 27 -5.82 7.54 8.77
CA ASP A 27 -5.41 6.47 9.70
C ASP A 27 -6.61 5.63 10.20
N ASP A 28 -7.82 6.14 10.05
CA ASP A 28 -9.08 5.46 10.33
C ASP A 28 -9.38 4.29 9.37
N ILE A 29 -8.93 4.40 8.12
CA ILE A 29 -9.18 3.39 7.08
C ILE A 29 -7.91 2.65 6.62
N LEU A 30 -6.76 3.31 6.61
CA LEU A 30 -5.51 2.77 6.08
C LEU A 30 -4.59 2.38 7.22
N ARG A 31 -4.43 1.08 7.44
CA ARG A 31 -3.49 0.53 8.42
C ARG A 31 -2.39 -0.24 7.70
N VAL A 32 -1.13 0.12 7.92
CA VAL A 32 0.01 -0.55 7.28
C VAL A 32 0.05 -2.03 7.69
N ASP A 33 0.30 -2.90 6.72
CA ASP A 33 0.53 -4.32 6.95
C ASP A 33 2.03 -4.58 7.09
N ARG A 34 2.47 -4.86 8.32
CA ARG A 34 3.88 -5.11 8.64
C ARG A 34 4.38 -6.47 8.14
N ASP A 35 3.46 -7.36 7.77
CA ASP A 35 3.79 -8.70 7.25
C ASP A 35 4.00 -8.69 5.74
N GLN A 36 3.39 -7.74 5.02
CA GLN A 36 3.45 -7.65 3.56
C GLN A 36 4.34 -6.50 3.08
N PHE A 37 5.55 -6.86 2.67
CA PHE A 37 6.55 -5.94 2.14
C PHE A 37 7.17 -6.51 0.86
N SER A 38 7.26 -5.70 -0.18
CA SER A 38 7.81 -6.13 -1.47
C SER A 38 8.73 -5.07 -2.06
N ILE A 39 9.70 -5.50 -2.87
CA ILE A 39 10.63 -4.62 -3.57
C ILE A 39 10.50 -4.87 -5.05
N ILE A 40 10.32 -3.81 -5.84
CA ILE A 40 10.12 -3.90 -7.27
C ILE A 40 11.02 -2.86 -7.95
N LYS A 41 12.00 -3.32 -8.75
CA LYS A 41 12.88 -2.47 -9.56
C LYS A 41 13.53 -1.29 -8.79
N GLY A 42 13.92 -1.50 -7.54
CA GLY A 42 14.51 -0.44 -6.70
C GLY A 42 13.49 0.51 -6.06
N MET A 43 12.21 0.14 -6.06
CA MET A 43 11.16 0.80 -5.29
C MET A 43 10.67 -0.15 -4.20
N VAL A 44 10.25 0.43 -3.09
CA VAL A 44 9.65 -0.27 -1.97
C VAL A 44 8.13 -0.20 -2.10
N LYS A 45 7.48 -1.35 -2.01
CA LYS A 45 6.03 -1.49 -2.03
C LYS A 45 5.56 -1.91 -0.65
N VAL A 46 4.94 -0.98 0.05
CA VAL A 46 4.34 -1.20 1.37
C VAL A 46 2.87 -1.50 1.19
N HIS A 47 2.41 -2.63 1.72
CA HIS A 47 1.00 -3.01 1.67
C HIS A 47 0.25 -2.52 2.90
N PHE A 48 -1.06 -2.33 2.75
CA PHE A 48 -1.96 -2.04 3.86
C PHE A 48 -2.90 -3.22 4.10
N LYS A 49 -3.47 -3.26 5.29
CA LYS A 49 -4.53 -4.21 5.62
C LYS A 49 -5.73 -3.99 4.68
N PRO A 50 -6.39 -5.08 4.25
CA PRO A 50 -7.51 -5.00 3.33
C PRO A 50 -8.66 -4.18 3.92
N ILE A 51 -9.21 -3.25 3.14
CA ILE A 51 -10.33 -2.41 3.53
C ILE A 51 -11.62 -3.02 2.98
N SER A 52 -12.65 -3.20 3.80
CA SER A 52 -13.97 -3.60 3.28
C SER A 52 -14.53 -2.51 2.36
N ARG A 53 -15.04 -2.88 1.18
CA ARG A 53 -15.66 -1.91 0.26
C ARG A 53 -16.95 -1.30 0.81
N ASP A 54 -17.61 -2.00 1.73
CA ASP A 54 -18.90 -1.61 2.27
C ASP A 54 -18.77 -0.30 3.07
N GLY A 55 -19.48 0.75 2.64
CA GLY A 55 -19.43 2.10 3.24
C GLY A 55 -18.10 2.86 3.12
N LYS A 56 -16.96 2.21 2.87
CA LYS A 56 -15.62 2.85 2.87
C LYS A 56 -15.08 3.21 1.50
N THR A 57 -15.79 2.86 0.42
CA THR A 57 -15.34 3.13 -0.95
C THR A 57 -15.12 4.63 -1.19
N ARG A 58 -16.02 5.53 -0.77
CA ARG A 58 -15.83 6.98 -0.99
C ARG A 58 -14.56 7.51 -0.31
N ARG A 59 -14.36 7.12 0.96
CA ARG A 59 -13.19 7.52 1.76
C ARG A 59 -11.88 7.01 1.17
N TRP A 60 -11.88 5.78 0.63
CA TRP A 60 -10.73 5.27 -0.13
C TRP A 60 -10.40 6.13 -1.35
N TRP A 61 -11.41 6.57 -2.11
CA TRP A 61 -11.18 7.40 -3.29
C TRP A 61 -10.64 8.79 -2.95
N GLU A 62 -11.04 9.35 -1.81
CA GLU A 62 -10.42 10.56 -1.24
C GLU A 62 -8.95 10.30 -0.92
N ALA A 63 -8.64 9.24 -0.15
CA ALA A 63 -7.27 8.90 0.21
C ALA A 63 -6.37 8.69 -1.02
N LYS A 64 -6.87 7.99 -2.04
CA LYS A 64 -6.14 7.76 -3.30
C LYS A 64 -5.86 9.05 -4.08
N ARG A 65 -6.70 10.09 -3.93
CA ARG A 65 -6.50 11.39 -4.58
C ARG A 65 -5.57 12.30 -3.77
N THR A 66 -5.60 12.20 -2.45
CA THR A 66 -4.82 13.05 -1.54
C THR A 66 -3.40 12.55 -1.36
N ILE A 67 -3.19 11.23 -1.22
CA ILE A 67 -1.87 10.63 -0.99
C ILE A 67 -1.25 10.29 -2.34
N GLU A 68 -0.11 10.92 -2.64
CA GLU A 68 0.69 10.60 -3.82
C GLU A 68 1.23 9.16 -3.74
N ASN A 69 1.33 8.46 -4.88
CA ASN A 69 1.82 7.08 -4.98
C ASN A 69 0.99 6.01 -4.24
N MET A 70 -0.29 6.30 -3.98
CA MET A 70 -1.25 5.36 -3.41
C MET A 70 -1.98 4.57 -4.52
N HIS A 71 -1.95 3.24 -4.43
CA HIS A 71 -2.48 2.36 -5.46
C HIS A 71 -3.40 1.28 -4.91
N GLU A 72 -4.29 0.81 -5.79
CA GLU A 72 -5.17 -0.33 -5.56
C GLU A 72 -4.65 -1.52 -6.36
N VAL A 73 -4.58 -2.70 -5.74
CA VAL A 73 -4.34 -3.94 -6.48
C VAL A 73 -5.54 -4.17 -7.39
N PRO A 74 -5.34 -4.28 -8.72
CA PRO A 74 -6.44 -4.51 -9.62
C PRO A 74 -7.14 -5.83 -9.28
N PRO A 75 -8.48 -5.89 -9.39
CA PRO A 75 -9.20 -7.13 -9.15
C PRO A 75 -8.74 -8.23 -10.10
N ALA A 76 -8.75 -9.46 -9.60
CA ALA A 76 -8.50 -10.64 -10.42
C ALA A 76 -9.47 -10.68 -11.61
N LYS A 77 -8.93 -11.08 -12.76
CA LYS A 77 -9.73 -11.35 -13.96
C LYS A 77 -10.10 -12.83 -13.96
N ASP A 78 -11.32 -13.14 -14.36
CA ASP A 78 -11.71 -14.51 -14.65
C ASP A 78 -11.07 -15.00 -15.97
N GLN A 79 -11.31 -16.27 -16.31
CA GLN A 79 -10.87 -16.90 -17.56
C GLN A 79 -11.42 -16.23 -18.83
N PHE A 80 -12.45 -15.39 -18.71
CA PHE A 80 -13.06 -14.61 -19.80
C PHE A 80 -12.59 -13.14 -19.81
N GLY A 81 -11.62 -12.79 -18.97
CA GLY A 81 -11.06 -11.43 -18.87
C GLY A 81 -11.95 -10.43 -18.12
N ARG A 82 -13.08 -10.86 -17.55
CA ARG A 82 -13.98 -10.01 -16.76
C ARG A 82 -13.41 -9.81 -15.35
N LYS A 83 -13.50 -8.57 -14.87
CA LYS A 83 -13.02 -8.20 -13.53
C LYS A 83 -14.12 -8.48 -12.51
N HIS A 84 -13.84 -9.32 -11.51
CA HIS A 84 -14.73 -9.46 -10.37
C HIS A 84 -14.42 -8.40 -9.32
N LYS A 85 -15.43 -7.62 -8.90
CA LYS A 85 -15.26 -6.67 -7.80
C LYS A 85 -15.00 -7.46 -6.51
N SER A 86 -13.77 -7.43 -6.02
CA SER A 86 -13.43 -7.98 -4.70
C SER A 86 -14.19 -7.23 -3.61
N ILE A 87 -14.63 -7.98 -2.58
CA ILE A 87 -15.27 -7.44 -1.37
C ILE A 87 -14.30 -6.54 -0.60
N PHE A 88 -13.00 -6.83 -0.71
CA PHE A 88 -11.92 -6.05 -0.11
C PHE A 88 -11.16 -5.23 -1.13
N ILE A 89 -10.75 -4.04 -0.72
CA ILE A 89 -9.80 -3.17 -1.41
C ILE A 89 -8.42 -3.50 -0.85
N HIS A 90 -7.57 -4.08 -1.69
CA HIS A 90 -6.17 -4.28 -1.36
C HIS A 90 -5.40 -3.06 -1.85
N THR A 91 -4.73 -2.37 -0.94
CA THR A 91 -4.04 -1.12 -1.25
C THR A 91 -2.57 -1.24 -0.92
N TYR A 92 -1.76 -0.47 -1.64
CA TYR A 92 -0.33 -0.39 -1.40
C TYR A 92 0.18 1.00 -1.78
N MET A 93 1.26 1.39 -1.12
CA MET A 93 2.00 2.61 -1.42
C MET A 93 3.34 2.24 -2.03
N ILE A 94 3.73 2.97 -3.07
CA ILE A 94 5.07 2.86 -3.64
C ILE A 94 5.92 3.98 -3.04
N LEU A 95 7.07 3.61 -2.49
CA LEU A 95 8.08 4.51 -1.96
C LEU A 95 9.36 4.31 -2.75
N GLU A 96 10.09 5.40 -2.99
CA GLU A 96 11.46 5.28 -3.49
C GLU A 96 12.34 4.65 -2.41
N MET A 97 13.17 3.70 -2.84
CA MET A 97 14.18 3.09 -1.98
C MET A 97 15.29 4.10 -1.72
N GLU A 98 15.73 4.21 -0.46
CA GLU A 98 16.83 5.10 -0.12
C GLU A 98 18.16 4.61 -0.74
N GLU A 99 19.07 5.52 -1.05
CA GLU A 99 20.36 5.18 -1.68
C GLU A 99 21.21 4.22 -0.84
N GLN A 100 21.00 4.19 0.47
CA GLN A 100 21.65 3.25 1.39
C GLN A 100 21.22 1.80 1.19
N ASP A 101 20.03 1.57 0.62
CA ASP A 101 19.41 0.24 0.42
C ASP A 101 19.43 -0.24 -1.05
N LYS A 102 19.94 0.58 -1.98
CA LYS A 102 20.05 0.26 -3.43
C LYS A 102 21.19 -0.73 -3.72
#